data_AF-A0A838UEP6-F1
#
_entry.id   AF-A0A838UEP6-F1
#
_cell.length_a   1.000
_cell.length_b   1.000
_cell.length_c   1.000
_cell.angle_alpha   90.00
_cell.angle_beta   90.00
_cell.angle_gamma   90.00
#
_symmetry.space_group_name_H-M   'P 1'
#
loop_
_entity.id
_entity.type
_entity.pdbx_description
1 polymer ?
#
loop_
_entity_poly.entity_id
_entity_poly.type
_entity_poly.pdbx_seq_one_letter_code
_entity_poly.pdbx_strand_id
1 'polypeptide(L)'
;MFSDNFRRGEVNTKGMAGSKIASKAADLGWKAFQAVNTLIPEGESIKPSWAAEPLLKSYERTAPPLGFPRETDSLCPTCVKSVRNGVITGEIPLEILKDSHPGEIKAQIVEENGQVLMRKTCPTHGEFVDVLATDARFLQRIEDLFFGRDFKSAEDKHVHHHGTSDIKFGRGAVLTVDLTNRCNMMCNPCFMDANQVGYVHEPTFGDTKQILDNAVSFKPKRQIIILFSGGEPTLSPYFLDAVAYAKKVGFYRILAATNGIRYAEDIEFCKAAKAAGQHGVYLQFDGTNEEDNKHRGVGNLFDVKLKAIENLASVGIKVTLVTTIVNSWNNNGIGSIVKFAAENIDKVQTIAFQPVSFTGRDEDISDKDRIAQRYTLAGMTHDLKDQLGGVLEPMRDWFPLSSYSAFTSVMDMLQGADAPWG
;
A
#
# COMPACT_ATOMS: atom_id res chain seq x y z
N MET A 1 -4.90 -10.94 33.89
CA MET A 1 -4.97 -9.75 34.76
C MET A 1 -4.83 -8.47 33.94
N PHE A 2 -5.55 -8.40 32.80
CA PHE A 2 -5.66 -7.21 31.96
C PHE A 2 -7.12 -6.79 32.05
N SER A 3 -7.40 -5.73 32.80
CA SER A 3 -8.77 -5.31 33.12
C SER A 3 -9.39 -4.48 32.00
N ASP A 4 -10.64 -4.81 31.69
CA ASP A 4 -11.61 -4.25 30.73
C ASP A 4 -11.91 -2.73 30.81
N ASN A 5 -11.12 -1.92 31.51
CA ASN A 5 -11.47 -0.54 31.83
C ASN A 5 -11.08 0.50 30.76
N PHE A 6 -10.51 0.10 29.62
CA PHE A 6 -10.12 1.05 28.57
C PHE A 6 -11.26 1.41 27.60
N ARG A 7 -12.46 0.84 27.75
CA ARG A 7 -13.51 0.87 26.73
C ARG A 7 -14.81 1.63 27.05
N ARG A 8 -14.89 2.39 28.14
CA ARG A 8 -16.08 3.22 28.42
C ARG A 8 -15.71 4.68 28.64
N GLY A 9 -16.28 5.54 27.80
CA GLY A 9 -16.18 6.99 27.86
C GLY A 9 -16.89 7.60 29.05
N GLU A 10 -16.46 7.26 30.27
CA GLU A 10 -16.74 8.06 31.45
C GLU A 10 -15.72 9.20 31.51
N VAL A 11 -16.21 10.43 31.30
CA VAL A 11 -15.42 11.65 31.53
C VAL A 11 -15.24 11.83 33.04
N ASN A 12 -14.29 11.10 33.61
CA ASN A 12 -13.90 11.23 35.01
C ASN A 12 -12.78 12.27 35.13
N THR A 13 -13.15 13.52 35.39
CA THR A 13 -12.24 14.68 35.51
C THR A 13 -11.17 14.52 36.61
N LYS A 14 -11.34 13.59 37.56
CA LYS A 14 -10.33 13.26 38.58
C LYS A 14 -9.19 12.37 38.08
N GLY A 15 -9.35 11.62 36.98
CA GLY A 15 -8.30 10.75 36.42
C GLY A 15 -7.22 11.48 35.60
N MET A 16 -7.53 12.69 35.13
CA MET A 16 -6.64 13.46 34.25
C MET A 16 -5.35 13.96 34.94
N ALA A 17 -5.42 14.32 36.23
CA ALA A 17 -4.25 14.79 36.96
C ALA A 17 -3.25 13.65 37.25
N GLY A 18 -3.74 12.49 37.66
CA GLY A 18 -2.92 11.29 37.86
C GLY A 18 -2.29 10.78 36.56
N SER A 19 -3.05 10.79 35.45
CA SER A 19 -2.54 10.43 34.12
C SER A 19 -1.44 11.38 33.64
N LYS A 20 -1.59 12.70 33.84
CA LYS A 20 -0.53 13.68 33.49
C LYS A 20 0.74 13.52 34.33
N ILE A 21 0.61 13.22 35.62
CA ILE A 21 1.77 12.97 36.50
C ILE A 21 2.50 11.68 36.08
N ALA A 22 1.75 10.60 35.85
CA ALA A 22 2.30 9.33 35.37
C ALA A 22 2.99 9.48 34.01
N SER A 23 2.38 10.21 33.07
CA SER A 23 2.97 10.49 31.75
C SER A 23 4.27 11.30 31.86
N LYS A 24 4.30 12.35 32.70
CA LYS A 24 5.53 13.12 32.93
C LYS A 24 6.61 12.31 33.62
N ALA A 25 6.26 11.48 34.59
CA ALA A 25 7.19 10.60 35.27
C ALA A 25 7.78 9.56 34.29
N ALA A 26 6.96 9.00 33.40
CA ALA A 26 7.41 8.09 32.35
C ALA A 26 8.35 8.80 31.35
N ASP A 27 8.03 10.03 30.92
CA ASP A 27 8.90 10.82 30.04
C ASP A 27 10.25 11.15 30.69
N LEU A 28 10.25 11.53 31.96
CA LEU A 28 11.48 11.76 32.73
C LEU A 28 12.29 10.46 32.90
N GLY A 29 11.61 9.36 33.23
CA GLY A 29 12.23 8.04 33.35
C GLY A 29 12.85 7.58 32.02
N TRP A 30 12.17 7.80 30.90
CA TRP A 30 12.67 7.51 29.56
C TRP A 30 13.90 8.36 29.22
N LYS A 31 13.88 9.65 29.51
CA LYS A 31 15.04 10.55 29.32
C LYS A 31 16.24 10.13 30.16
N ALA A 32 16.02 9.75 31.42
CA ALA A 32 17.07 9.24 32.29
C ALA A 32 17.64 7.91 31.77
N PHE A 33 16.77 6.98 31.36
CA PHE A 33 17.18 5.72 30.73
C PHE A 33 18.02 5.96 29.47
N GLN A 34 17.60 6.87 28.59
CA GLN A 34 18.34 7.23 27.39
C GLN A 34 19.71 7.82 27.72
N ALA A 35 19.79 8.73 28.71
CA ALA A 35 21.06 9.29 29.16
C ALA A 35 22.03 8.19 29.64
N VAL A 36 21.55 7.22 30.42
CA VAL A 36 22.38 6.07 30.84
C VAL A 36 22.74 5.18 29.65
N ASN A 37 21.79 4.88 28.78
CA ASN A 37 22.00 4.02 27.61
C ASN A 37 23.10 4.58 26.68
N THR A 38 23.17 5.90 26.51
CA THR A 38 24.23 6.55 25.72
C THR A 38 25.64 6.45 26.33
N LEU A 39 25.75 6.08 27.62
CA LEU A 39 27.04 5.90 28.29
C LEU A 39 27.57 4.46 28.18
N ILE A 40 26.74 3.50 27.76
CA ILE A 40 27.14 2.10 27.60
C ILE A 40 27.82 1.95 26.23
N PRO A 41 29.04 1.35 26.16
CA PRO A 41 29.68 1.07 24.88
C PRO A 41 28.77 0.25 23.97
N GLU A 42 28.62 0.72 22.73
CA GLU A 42 27.70 0.08 21.79
C GLU A 42 28.19 -1.32 21.41
N GLY A 43 27.26 -2.27 21.38
CA GLY A 43 27.52 -3.59 20.80
C GLY A 43 27.60 -3.55 19.28
N GLU A 44 28.20 -4.60 18.71
CA GLU A 44 28.16 -4.84 17.27
C GLU A 44 26.77 -5.33 16.86
N SER A 45 26.23 -4.74 15.78
CA SER A 45 24.99 -5.23 15.18
C SER A 45 25.19 -6.61 14.58
N ILE A 46 24.22 -7.50 14.78
CA ILE A 46 24.22 -8.80 14.10
C ILE A 46 24.13 -8.62 12.58
N LYS A 47 24.71 -9.56 11.82
CA LYS A 47 24.56 -9.66 10.36
C LYS A 47 23.75 -10.90 10.01
N PRO A 48 22.42 -10.77 9.79
CA PRO A 48 21.61 -11.90 9.38
C PRO A 48 21.94 -12.40 7.97
N SER A 49 21.71 -13.69 7.72
CA SER A 49 21.96 -14.32 6.41
C SER A 49 21.15 -13.68 5.27
N TRP A 50 19.94 -13.21 5.59
CA TRP A 50 19.03 -12.53 4.67
C TRP A 50 19.46 -11.08 4.35
N ALA A 51 20.31 -10.46 5.16
CA ALA A 51 20.75 -9.08 4.97
C ALA A 51 22.04 -9.00 4.13
N ALA A 52 22.26 -7.86 3.47
CA ALA A 52 23.51 -7.57 2.76
C ALA A 52 24.65 -7.22 3.75
N GLU A 53 24.31 -6.52 4.84
CA GLU A 53 25.21 -5.90 5.82
C GLU A 53 24.64 -6.09 7.24
N PRO A 54 25.42 -5.79 8.31
CA PRO A 54 24.89 -5.78 9.68
C PRO A 54 23.66 -4.89 9.84
N LEU A 55 22.76 -5.22 10.77
CA LEU A 55 21.53 -4.44 11.01
C LEU A 55 21.84 -2.96 11.29
N LEU A 56 21.22 -2.08 10.49
CA LEU A 56 21.38 -0.63 10.63
C LEU A 56 20.77 -0.12 11.94
N LYS A 57 21.58 0.56 12.73
CA LYS A 57 21.13 1.36 13.87
C LYS A 57 20.32 2.56 13.37
N SER A 58 19.45 3.11 14.22
CA SER A 58 18.52 4.18 13.81
C SER A 58 19.24 5.40 13.22
N TYR A 59 20.39 5.80 13.76
CA TYR A 59 21.17 6.94 13.28
C TYR A 59 21.99 6.66 12.01
N GLU A 60 22.13 5.38 11.61
CA GLU A 60 22.80 4.98 10.36
C GLU A 60 21.83 4.98 9.18
N ARG A 61 20.52 4.99 9.46
CA ARG A 61 19.49 4.99 8.42
C ARG A 61 19.41 6.36 7.77
N THR A 62 19.31 6.34 6.45
CA THR A 62 19.13 7.56 5.65
C THR A 62 17.65 7.85 5.41
N ALA A 63 17.31 9.10 5.11
CA ALA A 63 15.98 9.49 4.70
C ALA A 63 15.98 10.11 3.29
N PRO A 64 14.89 10.00 2.52
CA PRO A 64 14.70 10.87 1.36
C PRO A 64 14.64 12.34 1.80
N PRO A 65 14.76 13.29 0.86
CA PRO A 65 14.33 14.66 1.13
C PRO A 65 12.87 14.66 1.60
N LEU A 66 12.64 15.14 2.82
CA LEU A 66 11.33 15.32 3.46
C LEU A 66 11.13 16.82 3.77
N GLY A 67 9.91 17.20 4.14
CA GLY A 67 9.50 18.59 4.36
C GLY A 67 9.26 19.36 3.05
N PHE A 68 8.67 20.54 3.17
CA PHE A 68 8.40 21.43 2.04
C PHE A 68 8.80 22.88 2.41
N PRO A 69 9.33 23.68 1.45
CA PRO A 69 9.45 23.36 0.02
C PRO A 69 10.59 22.37 -0.28
N ARG A 70 10.38 21.50 -1.29
CA ARG A 70 11.44 20.61 -1.81
C ARG A 70 11.27 20.38 -3.32
N GLU A 71 12.37 20.08 -3.99
CA GLU A 71 12.37 19.61 -5.38
C GLU A 71 12.43 18.08 -5.43
N THR A 72 11.75 17.48 -6.40
CA THR A 72 11.80 16.05 -6.72
C THR A 72 11.73 15.83 -8.24
N ASP A 73 12.06 14.63 -8.68
CA ASP A 73 11.76 14.16 -10.03
C ASP A 73 10.29 13.71 -10.11
N SER A 74 9.66 13.96 -11.25
CA SER A 74 8.29 13.58 -11.58
C SER A 74 8.17 13.28 -13.07
N LEU A 75 7.06 12.67 -13.48
CA LEU A 75 6.74 12.46 -14.88
C LEU A 75 5.74 13.51 -15.41
N CYS A 76 5.96 13.96 -16.65
CA CYS A 76 4.98 14.73 -17.40
C CYS A 76 3.83 13.81 -17.82
N PRO A 77 2.58 14.09 -17.43
CA PRO A 77 1.44 13.19 -17.65
C PRO A 77 1.07 13.05 -19.14
N THR A 78 1.53 13.96 -19.99
CA THR A 78 1.31 13.90 -21.44
C THR A 78 2.46 13.19 -22.15
N CYS A 79 3.73 13.51 -21.83
CA CYS A 79 4.89 12.84 -22.43
C CYS A 79 4.84 11.33 -22.23
N VAL A 80 4.50 10.85 -21.02
CA VAL A 80 4.50 9.42 -20.72
C VAL A 80 3.52 8.64 -21.60
N LYS A 81 2.38 9.23 -21.99
CA LYS A 81 1.42 8.61 -22.89
C LYS A 81 1.99 8.45 -24.30
N SER A 82 2.59 9.51 -24.83
CA SER A 82 3.23 9.48 -26.15
C SER A 82 4.35 8.46 -26.20
N VAL A 83 5.20 8.43 -25.17
CA VAL A 83 6.31 7.48 -25.08
C VAL A 83 5.79 6.05 -24.97
N ARG A 84 4.83 5.78 -24.06
CA ARG A 84 4.19 4.47 -23.89
C ARG A 84 3.61 3.98 -25.22
N ASN A 85 2.86 4.83 -25.91
CA ASN A 85 2.23 4.46 -27.18
C ASN A 85 3.28 4.16 -28.25
N GLY A 86 4.34 4.96 -28.36
CA GLY A 86 5.45 4.67 -29.28
C GLY A 86 6.16 3.35 -28.96
N VAL A 87 6.29 2.98 -27.69
CA VAL A 87 6.84 1.67 -27.31
C VAL A 87 5.89 0.54 -27.72
N ILE A 88 4.58 0.69 -27.47
CA ILE A 88 3.57 -0.33 -27.82
C ILE A 88 3.48 -0.52 -29.34
N THR A 89 3.58 0.55 -30.14
CA THR A 89 3.55 0.47 -31.61
C THR A 89 4.89 0.04 -32.23
N GLY A 90 5.95 -0.06 -31.42
CA GLY A 90 7.31 -0.41 -31.88
C GLY A 90 8.09 0.73 -32.52
N GLU A 91 7.58 1.97 -32.45
CA GLU A 91 8.25 3.18 -32.92
C GLU A 91 9.40 3.61 -31.99
N ILE A 92 9.28 3.32 -30.69
CA ILE A 92 10.26 3.64 -29.66
C ILE A 92 10.76 2.31 -29.05
N PRO A 93 12.08 2.04 -29.02
CA PRO A 93 12.61 0.86 -28.33
C PRO A 93 12.29 0.89 -26.83
N LEU A 94 11.98 -0.27 -26.24
CA LEU A 94 11.63 -0.39 -24.81
C LEU A 94 12.76 0.13 -23.90
N GLU A 95 14.01 -0.03 -24.32
CA GLU A 95 15.23 0.38 -23.62
C GLU A 95 15.25 1.88 -23.33
N ILE A 96 14.58 2.69 -24.16
CA ILE A 96 14.47 4.14 -23.95
C ILE A 96 13.79 4.46 -22.61
N LEU A 97 12.83 3.64 -22.16
CA LEU A 97 12.19 3.82 -20.85
C LEU A 97 13.17 3.60 -19.69
N LYS A 98 14.21 2.80 -19.88
CA LYS A 98 15.19 2.44 -18.85
C LYS A 98 16.37 3.41 -18.83
N ASP A 99 16.88 3.76 -20.00
CA ASP A 99 18.19 4.41 -20.11
C ASP A 99 18.07 5.94 -20.26
N SER A 100 16.97 6.42 -20.83
CA SER A 100 16.83 7.82 -21.29
C SER A 100 15.78 8.62 -20.52
N HIS A 101 15.07 8.00 -19.57
CA HIS A 101 14.09 8.66 -18.67
C HIS A 101 13.13 9.64 -19.37
N PRO A 102 12.48 9.23 -20.49
CA PRO A 102 11.70 10.14 -21.32
C PRO A 102 10.48 10.69 -20.56
N GLY A 103 10.29 12.01 -20.62
CA GLY A 103 9.19 12.69 -19.94
C GLY A 103 9.42 12.93 -18.44
N GLU A 104 10.60 12.60 -17.91
CA GLU A 104 11.03 13.04 -16.59
C GLU A 104 11.22 14.57 -16.57
N ILE A 105 10.65 15.22 -15.56
CA ILE A 105 10.71 16.66 -15.33
C ILE A 105 10.87 16.94 -13.83
N LYS A 106 11.44 18.10 -13.50
CA LYS A 106 11.48 18.57 -12.10
C LYS A 106 10.10 18.98 -11.62
N ALA A 107 9.82 18.66 -10.37
CA ALA A 107 8.62 19.08 -9.66
C ALA A 107 8.97 19.73 -8.32
N GLN A 108 8.26 20.80 -7.99
CA GLN A 108 8.34 21.48 -6.71
C GLN A 108 7.17 21.03 -5.83
N ILE A 109 7.48 20.53 -4.64
CA ILE A 109 6.51 20.24 -3.59
C ILE A 109 6.51 21.42 -2.62
N VAL A 110 5.38 22.09 -2.47
CA VAL A 110 5.26 23.36 -1.74
C VAL A 110 3.99 23.41 -0.92
N GLU A 111 4.02 24.13 0.21
CA GLU A 111 2.82 24.44 0.98
C GLU A 111 2.20 25.75 0.50
N GLU A 112 0.90 25.73 0.24
CA GLU A 112 0.09 26.92 -0.01
C GLU A 112 -1.31 26.79 0.59
N ASN A 113 -1.75 27.83 1.29
CA ASN A 113 -3.08 27.88 1.92
C ASN A 113 -3.37 26.65 2.80
N GLY A 114 -2.35 26.10 3.46
CA GLY A 114 -2.45 24.91 4.30
C GLY A 114 -2.54 23.58 3.55
N GLN A 115 -2.43 23.58 2.21
CA GLN A 115 -2.36 22.39 1.37
C GLN A 115 -0.93 22.17 0.86
N VAL A 116 -0.60 20.93 0.51
CA VAL A 116 0.67 20.59 -0.13
C VAL A 116 0.42 20.28 -1.60
N LEU A 117 1.06 21.05 -2.47
CA LEU A 117 0.91 21.00 -3.92
C LEU A 117 2.20 20.49 -4.56
N MET A 118 2.05 19.70 -5.61
CA MET A 118 3.12 19.36 -6.56
C MET A 118 2.94 20.20 -7.81
N ARG A 119 3.93 21.04 -8.13
CA ARG A 119 3.99 21.82 -9.38
C ARG A 119 5.06 21.28 -10.27
N LYS A 120 4.75 21.10 -11.55
CA LYS A 120 5.70 20.62 -12.54
C LYS A 120 5.50 21.36 -13.85
N THR A 121 6.60 21.69 -14.51
CA THR A 121 6.57 22.43 -15.78
C THR A 121 7.26 21.58 -16.83
N CYS A 122 6.50 21.13 -17.82
CA CYS A 122 7.03 20.47 -19.00
C CYS A 122 7.35 21.53 -20.07
N PRO A 123 8.55 21.54 -20.67
CA PRO A 123 8.89 22.47 -21.75
C PRO A 123 7.92 22.41 -22.95
N THR A 124 7.28 21.26 -23.16
CA THR A 124 6.37 21.03 -24.29
C THR A 124 4.90 21.19 -23.92
N HIS A 125 4.51 20.76 -22.71
CA HIS A 125 3.10 20.65 -22.32
C HIS A 125 2.67 21.67 -21.26
N GLY A 126 3.56 22.56 -20.84
CA GLY A 126 3.26 23.64 -19.90
C GLY A 126 3.22 23.16 -18.45
N GLU A 127 2.45 23.89 -17.64
CA GLU A 127 2.37 23.67 -16.20
C GLU A 127 1.29 22.66 -15.82
N PHE A 128 1.61 21.87 -14.79
CA PHE A 128 0.65 21.01 -14.12
C PHE A 128 0.75 21.24 -12.61
N VAL A 129 -0.41 21.27 -11.95
CA VAL A 129 -0.51 21.39 -10.50
C VAL A 129 -1.39 20.26 -9.97
N ASP A 130 -0.88 19.53 -9.01
CA ASP A 130 -1.55 18.39 -8.37
C ASP A 130 -1.57 18.59 -6.84
N VAL A 131 -2.70 18.30 -6.19
CA VAL A 131 -2.79 18.33 -4.71
C VAL A 131 -2.27 17.01 -4.15
N LEU A 132 -1.22 17.04 -3.35
CA LEU A 132 -0.69 15.86 -2.64
C LEU A 132 -1.39 15.63 -1.30
N ALA A 133 -1.63 16.70 -0.55
CA ALA A 133 -2.33 16.64 0.73
C ALA A 133 -3.17 17.90 0.95
N THR A 134 -4.38 17.72 1.48
CA THR A 134 -5.28 18.83 1.85
C THR A 134 -4.96 19.45 3.22
N ASP A 135 -4.07 18.85 4.00
CA ASP A 135 -3.59 19.35 5.30
C ASP A 135 -2.08 19.18 5.40
N ALA A 136 -1.35 20.29 5.30
CA ALA A 136 0.11 20.33 5.36
C ALA A 136 0.65 19.90 6.73
N ARG A 137 -0.03 20.25 7.83
CA ARG A 137 0.41 19.87 9.19
C ARG A 137 0.31 18.36 9.38
N PHE A 138 -0.74 17.75 8.84
CA PHE A 138 -0.86 16.29 8.85
C PHE A 138 0.28 15.64 8.06
N LEU A 139 0.54 16.08 6.81
CA LEU A 139 1.61 15.49 6.00
C LEU A 139 2.98 15.68 6.67
N GLN A 140 3.28 16.88 7.18
CA GLN A 140 4.53 17.15 7.90
C GLN A 140 4.71 16.18 9.07
N ARG A 141 3.67 15.99 9.88
CA ARG A 141 3.72 15.03 11.00
C ARG A 141 3.98 13.60 10.52
N ILE A 142 3.38 13.16 9.42
CA ILE A 142 3.62 11.82 8.87
C ILE A 142 5.06 11.68 8.39
N GLU A 143 5.62 12.72 7.77
CA GLU A 143 7.03 12.75 7.35
C GLU A 143 8.00 12.77 8.55
N ASP A 144 7.67 13.49 9.62
CA ASP A 144 8.47 13.53 10.87
C ASP A 144 8.53 12.16 11.58
N LEU A 145 7.56 11.28 11.29
CA LEU A 145 7.50 9.91 11.81
C LEU A 145 8.20 8.89 10.90
N PHE A 146 8.90 9.33 9.85
CA PHE A 146 9.62 8.42 8.96
C PHE A 146 10.79 7.71 9.67
N PHE A 147 10.73 6.38 9.72
CA PHE A 147 11.68 5.56 10.51
C PHE A 147 13.05 5.32 9.83
N GLY A 148 13.30 5.90 8.65
CA GLY A 148 14.52 5.69 7.88
C GLY A 148 14.37 4.60 6.81
N ARG A 149 15.22 4.66 5.78
CA ARG A 149 15.31 3.65 4.71
C ARG A 149 15.87 2.33 5.25
N ASP A 150 15.46 1.24 4.60
CA ASP A 150 16.07 -0.08 4.77
C ASP A 150 17.46 -0.14 4.09
N PHE A 151 18.10 -1.32 4.09
CA PHE A 151 19.35 -1.57 3.37
C PHE A 151 19.30 -1.12 1.92
N LYS A 152 20.42 -0.70 1.36
CA LYS A 152 20.53 -0.63 -0.09
C LYS A 152 20.34 -2.03 -0.68
N SER A 153 19.56 -2.15 -1.74
CA SER A 153 19.40 -3.40 -2.47
C SER A 153 20.77 -3.89 -2.97
N ALA A 154 21.02 -5.19 -2.88
CA ALA A 154 22.25 -5.83 -3.30
C ALA A 154 21.95 -7.05 -4.16
N GLU A 155 22.77 -7.28 -5.19
CA GLU A 155 22.66 -8.41 -6.13
C GLU A 155 21.36 -8.39 -6.97
N ASP A 156 20.75 -7.21 -7.19
CA ASP A 156 19.44 -7.02 -7.80
C ASP A 156 19.47 -6.46 -9.24
N LYS A 157 20.65 -6.37 -9.87
CA LYS A 157 20.86 -5.72 -11.18
C LYS A 157 19.95 -6.22 -12.31
N HIS A 158 19.47 -7.45 -12.23
CA HIS A 158 18.61 -8.09 -13.22
C HIS A 158 17.12 -8.03 -12.85
N VAL A 159 16.81 -7.49 -11.67
CA VAL A 159 15.46 -7.39 -11.12
C VAL A 159 15.00 -5.94 -11.12
N HIS A 160 15.76 -5.04 -10.49
CA HIS A 160 15.42 -3.62 -10.39
C HIS A 160 16.15 -2.80 -11.45
N HIS A 161 15.79 -3.02 -12.71
CA HIS A 161 16.26 -2.24 -13.86
C HIS A 161 15.07 -1.68 -14.64
N HIS A 162 14.46 -0.67 -14.02
CA HIS A 162 13.22 0.04 -14.34
C HIS A 162 13.41 1.57 -14.54
N GLY A 163 14.64 2.06 -14.68
CA GLY A 163 14.94 3.47 -14.94
C GLY A 163 14.58 4.38 -13.75
N THR A 164 13.76 5.41 -13.98
CA THR A 164 13.35 6.37 -12.94
C THR A 164 12.69 5.69 -11.73
N SER A 165 12.10 4.50 -11.94
CA SER A 165 11.38 3.73 -10.92
C SER A 165 12.24 2.66 -10.23
N ASP A 166 13.57 2.69 -10.36
CA ASP A 166 14.47 1.72 -9.74
C ASP A 166 14.33 1.68 -8.20
N ILE A 167 14.13 0.47 -7.67
CA ILE A 167 14.07 0.22 -6.23
C ILE A 167 15.49 0.13 -5.67
N LYS A 168 15.92 1.21 -5.01
CA LYS A 168 17.30 1.32 -4.48
C LYS A 168 17.47 0.76 -3.06
N PHE A 169 16.39 0.63 -2.29
CA PHE A 169 16.44 0.24 -0.88
C PHE A 169 15.39 -0.82 -0.55
N GLY A 170 15.78 -1.79 0.26
CA GLY A 170 15.00 -2.94 0.64
C GLY A 170 14.75 -3.87 -0.54
N ARG A 171 13.60 -4.54 -0.50
CA ARG A 171 13.17 -5.47 -1.56
C ARG A 171 11.75 -5.15 -2.06
N GLY A 172 11.20 -4.02 -1.63
CA GLY A 172 9.77 -3.71 -1.73
C GLY A 172 8.95 -4.39 -0.62
N ALA A 173 7.74 -3.88 -0.39
CA ALA A 173 6.82 -4.43 0.61
C ALA A 173 5.82 -5.43 0.00
N VAL A 174 5.48 -5.21 -1.27
CA VAL A 174 4.49 -6.00 -2.02
C VAL A 174 5.07 -6.25 -3.41
N LEU A 175 5.08 -7.51 -3.84
CA LEU A 175 5.27 -7.89 -5.23
C LEU A 175 3.90 -8.18 -5.82
N THR A 176 3.45 -7.28 -6.71
CA THR A 176 2.23 -7.48 -7.48
C THR A 176 2.56 -8.24 -8.75
N VAL A 177 1.86 -9.34 -9.00
CA VAL A 177 2.03 -10.16 -10.22
C VAL A 177 0.70 -10.23 -10.93
N ASP A 178 0.58 -9.54 -12.06
CA ASP A 178 -0.61 -9.55 -12.89
C ASP A 178 -0.65 -10.84 -13.72
N LEU A 179 -1.60 -11.73 -13.41
CA LEU A 179 -1.71 -13.05 -14.05
C LEU A 179 -2.52 -13.04 -15.34
N THR A 180 -3.31 -12.00 -15.56
CA THR A 180 -4.11 -11.80 -16.78
C THR A 180 -4.64 -10.36 -16.80
N ASN A 181 -4.80 -9.74 -17.97
CA ASN A 181 -5.51 -8.46 -18.08
C ASN A 181 -7.02 -8.60 -18.32
N ARG A 182 -7.55 -9.83 -18.27
CA ARG A 182 -8.99 -10.13 -18.36
C ARG A 182 -9.68 -9.86 -17.03
N CYS A 183 -10.88 -9.29 -17.08
CA CYS A 183 -11.74 -9.12 -15.92
C CYS A 183 -13.19 -9.48 -16.25
N ASN A 184 -13.94 -10.00 -15.26
CA ASN A 184 -15.38 -10.21 -15.32
C ASN A 184 -16.18 -9.02 -14.76
N MET A 185 -15.53 -7.85 -14.60
CA MET A 185 -16.14 -6.57 -14.25
C MET A 185 -15.67 -5.46 -15.20
N MET A 186 -16.47 -4.39 -15.29
CA MET A 186 -16.19 -3.21 -16.14
C MET A 186 -16.29 -1.93 -15.32
N CYS A 187 -15.41 -1.79 -14.32
CA CYS A 187 -15.39 -0.65 -13.40
C CYS A 187 -15.07 0.68 -14.09
N ASN A 188 -15.75 1.77 -13.74
CA ASN A 188 -15.40 3.12 -14.20
C ASN A 188 -13.95 3.48 -13.84
N PRO A 189 -13.56 3.57 -12.54
CA PRO A 189 -12.15 3.67 -12.20
C PRO A 189 -11.49 2.28 -12.28
N CYS A 190 -10.62 2.10 -13.29
CA CYS A 190 -9.78 0.92 -13.44
C CYS A 190 -8.36 1.35 -13.87
N PHE A 191 -7.42 1.34 -12.93
CA PHE A 191 -6.04 1.76 -13.20
C PHE A 191 -5.32 0.84 -14.22
N MET A 192 -5.71 -0.44 -14.28
CA MET A 192 -5.13 -1.41 -15.20
C MET A 192 -5.80 -1.39 -16.58
N ASP A 193 -6.92 -0.67 -16.72
CA ASP A 193 -7.74 -0.64 -17.91
C ASP A 193 -8.08 -2.03 -18.50
N ALA A 194 -8.48 -2.93 -17.61
CA ALA A 194 -8.82 -4.31 -17.95
C ALA A 194 -9.85 -4.38 -19.08
N ASN A 195 -9.69 -5.35 -19.98
CA ASN A 195 -10.53 -5.58 -21.17
C ASN A 195 -10.55 -4.45 -22.22
N GLN A 196 -9.74 -3.39 -22.11
CA GLN A 196 -9.80 -2.24 -23.06
C GLN A 196 -8.48 -1.95 -23.78
N VAL A 197 -7.37 -2.56 -23.38
CA VAL A 197 -6.04 -2.33 -23.98
C VAL A 197 -5.84 -2.94 -25.38
N GLY A 198 -6.84 -3.64 -25.95
CA GLY A 198 -6.81 -4.17 -27.33
C GLY A 198 -5.97 -5.43 -27.54
N TYR A 199 -5.32 -5.96 -26.51
CA TYR A 199 -4.60 -7.24 -26.52
C TYR A 199 -4.84 -8.03 -25.22
N VAL A 200 -4.51 -9.32 -25.24
CA VAL A 200 -4.55 -10.18 -24.05
C VAL A 200 -3.14 -10.35 -23.54
N HIS A 201 -2.91 -9.93 -22.30
CA HIS A 201 -1.68 -10.21 -21.57
C HIS A 201 -1.98 -11.29 -20.54
N GLU A 202 -1.38 -12.46 -20.70
CA GLU A 202 -1.52 -13.58 -19.78
C GLU A 202 -0.17 -14.31 -19.72
N PRO A 203 0.65 -14.06 -18.69
CA PRO A 203 1.94 -14.73 -18.52
C PRO A 203 1.75 -16.24 -18.47
N THR A 204 2.70 -16.99 -19.03
CA THR A 204 2.73 -18.43 -18.85
C THR A 204 3.05 -18.77 -17.39
N PHE A 205 2.78 -20.01 -16.99
CA PHE A 205 3.25 -20.47 -15.68
C PHE A 205 4.79 -20.43 -15.57
N GLY A 206 5.51 -20.59 -16.68
CA GLY A 206 6.96 -20.41 -16.73
C GLY A 206 7.39 -19.00 -16.33
N ASP A 207 6.77 -18.00 -16.95
CA ASP A 207 7.04 -16.58 -16.67
C ASP A 207 6.70 -16.24 -15.21
N THR A 208 5.57 -16.74 -14.72
CA THR A 208 5.13 -16.53 -13.34
C THR A 208 6.14 -17.09 -12.32
N LYS A 209 6.67 -18.30 -12.56
CA LYS A 209 7.73 -18.88 -11.72
C LYS A 209 8.99 -18.02 -11.77
N GLN A 210 9.39 -17.58 -12.96
CA GLN A 210 10.57 -16.74 -13.12
C GLN A 210 10.46 -15.43 -12.34
N ILE A 211 9.29 -14.77 -12.35
CA ILE A 211 9.03 -13.56 -11.56
C ILE A 211 9.20 -13.86 -10.06
N LEU A 212 8.61 -14.96 -9.57
CA LEU A 212 8.68 -15.36 -8.17
C LEU A 212 10.11 -15.76 -7.73
N ASP A 213 10.85 -16.46 -8.60
CA ASP A 213 12.24 -16.84 -8.38
C ASP A 213 13.17 -15.62 -8.36
N ASN A 214 12.99 -14.71 -9.32
CA ASN A 214 13.75 -13.46 -9.38
C ASN A 214 13.52 -12.62 -8.12
N ALA A 215 12.28 -12.57 -7.63
CA ALA A 215 11.98 -11.86 -6.41
C ALA A 215 12.81 -12.40 -5.25
N VAL A 216 12.98 -13.72 -5.08
CA VAL A 216 13.76 -14.32 -3.97
C VAL A 216 15.29 -14.35 -4.19
N SER A 217 15.77 -13.85 -5.32
CA SER A 217 17.17 -14.02 -5.75
C SER A 217 18.18 -13.08 -5.09
N PHE A 218 17.73 -11.92 -4.58
CA PHE A 218 18.61 -10.83 -4.15
C PHE A 218 18.42 -10.45 -2.67
N LYS A 219 19.26 -9.54 -2.15
CA LYS A 219 19.25 -9.10 -0.75
C LYS A 219 18.83 -7.62 -0.61
N PRO A 220 18.19 -7.23 0.51
CA PRO A 220 17.82 -8.06 1.66
C PRO A 220 16.62 -8.99 1.37
N LYS A 221 16.63 -10.20 1.93
CA LYS A 221 15.50 -11.15 1.86
C LYS A 221 14.49 -10.90 2.99
N ARG A 222 13.93 -9.69 3.02
CA ARG A 222 12.75 -9.37 3.84
C ARG A 222 11.54 -10.16 3.36
N GLN A 223 10.65 -10.56 4.26
CA GLN A 223 9.34 -11.07 3.86
C GLN A 223 8.60 -10.03 3.01
N ILE A 224 8.08 -10.47 1.86
CA ILE A 224 7.26 -9.64 0.98
C ILE A 224 5.87 -10.24 0.84
N ILE A 225 4.88 -9.38 0.67
CA ILE A 225 3.53 -9.79 0.33
C ILE A 225 3.51 -10.11 -1.17
N ILE A 226 3.07 -11.30 -1.54
CA ILE A 226 2.71 -11.60 -2.92
C ILE A 226 1.26 -11.19 -3.12
N LEU A 227 1.01 -10.33 -4.10
CA LEU A 227 -0.31 -9.92 -4.49
C LEU A 227 -0.54 -10.35 -5.94
N PHE A 228 -1.17 -11.52 -6.12
CA PHE A 228 -1.64 -11.91 -7.44
C PHE A 228 -2.80 -11.00 -7.84
N SER A 229 -2.65 -10.40 -9.01
CA SER A 229 -3.47 -9.30 -9.51
C SER A 229 -3.75 -9.53 -11.00
N GLY A 230 -4.24 -8.51 -11.68
CA GLY A 230 -4.57 -8.50 -13.08
C GLY A 230 -5.84 -7.70 -13.29
N GLY A 231 -6.66 -8.14 -14.25
CA GLY A 231 -8.06 -7.74 -14.30
C GLY A 231 -8.80 -8.43 -13.17
N GLU A 232 -8.89 -9.75 -13.23
CA GLU A 232 -9.27 -10.61 -12.11
C GLU A 232 -8.34 -11.84 -12.09
N PRO A 233 -7.45 -11.98 -11.09
CA PRO A 233 -6.46 -13.05 -11.06
C PRO A 233 -7.08 -14.45 -11.08
N THR A 234 -8.28 -14.64 -10.52
CA THR A 234 -8.93 -15.97 -10.49
C THR A 234 -9.40 -16.45 -11.86
N LEU A 235 -9.35 -15.61 -12.90
CA LEU A 235 -9.63 -16.01 -14.28
C LEU A 235 -8.43 -16.67 -14.97
N SER A 236 -7.21 -16.47 -14.45
CA SER A 236 -6.02 -17.11 -14.99
C SER A 236 -6.07 -18.62 -14.74
N PRO A 237 -5.77 -19.46 -15.74
CA PRO A 237 -5.72 -20.92 -15.55
C PRO A 237 -4.62 -21.34 -14.57
N TYR A 238 -3.63 -20.48 -14.31
CA TYR A 238 -2.48 -20.76 -13.46
C TYR A 238 -2.60 -20.19 -12.04
N PHE A 239 -3.74 -19.61 -11.66
CA PHE A 239 -3.87 -18.94 -10.35
C PHE A 239 -3.50 -19.83 -9.17
N LEU A 240 -4.10 -21.03 -9.06
CA LEU A 240 -3.83 -21.95 -7.95
C LEU A 240 -2.40 -22.49 -7.98
N ASP A 241 -1.86 -22.75 -9.17
CA ASP A 241 -0.47 -23.20 -9.35
C ASP A 241 0.53 -22.11 -8.95
N ALA A 242 0.25 -20.86 -9.27
CA ALA A 242 1.05 -19.71 -8.89
C ALA A 242 1.06 -19.51 -7.37
N VAL A 243 -0.10 -19.66 -6.71
CA VAL A 243 -0.21 -19.64 -5.24
C VAL A 243 0.62 -20.77 -4.62
N ALA A 244 0.49 -22.00 -5.11
CA ALA A 244 1.24 -23.15 -4.63
C ALA A 244 2.76 -22.98 -4.83
N TYR A 245 3.17 -22.42 -5.99
CA TYR A 245 4.58 -22.18 -6.28
C TYR A 245 5.15 -21.06 -5.40
N ALA A 246 4.44 -19.94 -5.23
CA ALA A 246 4.83 -18.87 -4.33
C ALA A 246 5.06 -19.40 -2.90
N LYS A 247 4.18 -20.28 -2.42
CA LYS A 247 4.35 -20.94 -1.12
C LYS A 247 5.59 -21.81 -1.07
N LYS A 248 5.84 -22.58 -2.13
CA LYS A 248 7.00 -23.47 -2.26
C LYS A 248 8.33 -22.73 -2.22
N VAL A 249 8.43 -21.55 -2.85
CA VAL A 249 9.68 -20.75 -2.88
C VAL A 249 9.90 -19.88 -1.63
N GLY A 250 8.97 -19.94 -0.67
CA GLY A 250 9.17 -19.38 0.67
C GLY A 250 8.32 -18.15 1.00
N PHE A 251 7.38 -17.74 0.15
CA PHE A 251 6.46 -16.67 0.48
C PHE A 251 5.41 -17.14 1.50
N TYR A 252 5.19 -16.33 2.54
CA TYR A 252 4.18 -16.62 3.55
C TYR A 252 2.88 -15.86 3.33
N ARG A 253 2.96 -14.56 3.01
CA ARG A 253 1.81 -13.69 2.79
C ARG A 253 1.43 -13.68 1.30
N ILE A 254 0.66 -14.67 0.89
CA ILE A 254 0.17 -14.82 -0.49
C ILE A 254 -1.28 -14.38 -0.58
N LEU A 255 -1.55 -13.32 -1.32
CA LEU A 255 -2.85 -12.68 -1.44
C LEU A 255 -3.29 -12.60 -2.90
N ALA A 256 -4.61 -12.49 -3.10
CA ALA A 256 -5.20 -12.14 -4.38
C ALA A 256 -5.89 -10.78 -4.27
N ALA A 257 -5.58 -9.83 -5.17
CA ALA A 257 -6.36 -8.63 -5.41
C ALA A 257 -7.54 -8.99 -6.30
N THR A 258 -8.74 -9.12 -5.72
CA THR A 258 -9.89 -9.75 -6.37
C THR A 258 -11.16 -8.95 -6.18
N ASN A 259 -12.03 -9.01 -7.17
CA ASN A 259 -13.40 -8.58 -7.04
C ASN A 259 -14.26 -9.54 -6.20
N GLY A 260 -13.77 -10.73 -5.87
CA GLY A 260 -14.46 -11.64 -4.95
C GLY A 260 -15.62 -12.45 -5.54
N ILE A 261 -16.01 -12.24 -6.80
CA ILE A 261 -17.14 -12.97 -7.43
C ILE A 261 -16.88 -14.48 -7.37
N ARG A 262 -15.69 -14.92 -7.81
CA ARG A 262 -15.32 -16.34 -7.80
C ARG A 262 -15.36 -16.95 -6.39
N TYR A 263 -14.93 -16.18 -5.38
CA TYR A 263 -14.96 -16.62 -3.98
C TYR A 263 -16.38 -16.63 -3.38
N ALA A 264 -17.28 -15.78 -3.86
CA ALA A 264 -18.69 -15.80 -3.46
C ALA A 264 -19.44 -17.02 -4.03
N GLU A 265 -19.16 -17.37 -5.29
CA GLU A 265 -19.90 -18.40 -6.04
C GLU A 265 -19.42 -19.83 -5.75
N ASP A 266 -18.12 -20.02 -5.48
CA ASP A 266 -17.50 -21.36 -5.43
C ASP A 266 -16.71 -21.59 -4.13
N ILE A 267 -17.34 -22.31 -3.18
CA ILE A 267 -16.70 -22.68 -1.91
C ILE A 267 -15.59 -23.73 -2.10
N GLU A 268 -15.68 -24.59 -3.11
CA GLU A 268 -14.63 -25.57 -3.38
C GLU A 268 -13.38 -24.90 -3.93
N PHE A 269 -13.54 -23.84 -4.72
CA PHE A 269 -12.43 -22.96 -5.11
C PHE A 269 -11.76 -22.33 -3.90
N CYS A 270 -12.53 -21.83 -2.92
CA CYS A 270 -11.97 -21.28 -1.68
C CYS A 270 -11.13 -22.31 -0.91
N LYS A 271 -11.61 -23.56 -0.81
CA LYS A 271 -10.87 -24.67 -0.18
C LYS A 271 -9.60 -25.01 -0.96
N ALA A 272 -9.67 -25.08 -2.28
CA ALA A 272 -8.52 -25.34 -3.15
C ALA A 272 -7.46 -24.24 -3.01
N ALA A 273 -7.88 -22.97 -2.97
CA ALA A 273 -6.97 -21.85 -2.82
C ALA A 273 -6.31 -21.82 -1.43
N LYS A 274 -7.05 -22.16 -0.37
CA LYS A 274 -6.48 -22.36 0.96
C LYS A 274 -5.45 -23.50 0.97
N ALA A 275 -5.78 -24.63 0.35
CA ALA A 275 -4.91 -25.80 0.26
C ALA A 275 -3.62 -25.51 -0.53
N ALA A 276 -3.71 -24.70 -1.59
CA ALA A 276 -2.55 -24.21 -2.34
C ALA A 276 -1.64 -23.29 -1.50
N GLY A 277 -2.14 -22.73 -0.40
CA GLY A 277 -1.37 -21.89 0.51
C GLY A 277 -1.75 -20.41 0.47
N GLN A 278 -2.88 -20.04 -0.13
CA GLN A 278 -3.37 -18.66 -0.08
C GLN A 278 -3.61 -18.24 1.37
N HIS A 279 -3.04 -17.09 1.73
CA HIS A 279 -3.12 -16.52 3.07
C HIS A 279 -4.30 -15.56 3.21
N GLY A 280 -4.55 -14.74 2.19
CA GLY A 280 -5.59 -13.72 2.25
C GLY A 280 -6.09 -13.24 0.89
N VAL A 281 -7.00 -12.28 0.94
CA VAL A 281 -7.45 -11.50 -0.22
C VAL A 281 -7.40 -10.01 0.08
N TYR A 282 -7.09 -9.25 -0.95
CA TYR A 282 -7.42 -7.84 -1.08
C TYR A 282 -8.74 -7.79 -1.83
N LEU A 283 -9.84 -7.72 -1.07
CA LEU A 283 -11.19 -7.77 -1.60
C LEU A 283 -11.64 -6.36 -1.95
N GLN A 284 -11.92 -6.10 -3.22
CA GLN A 284 -12.53 -4.83 -3.64
C GLN A 284 -13.84 -4.61 -2.87
N PHE A 285 -13.96 -3.47 -2.18
CA PHE A 285 -15.06 -3.13 -1.28
C PHE A 285 -15.15 -1.60 -1.13
N ASP A 286 -16.05 -0.94 -1.86
CA ASP A 286 -16.07 0.53 -1.92
C ASP A 286 -17.16 1.21 -1.12
N GLY A 287 -18.05 0.41 -0.52
CA GLY A 287 -19.11 0.89 0.33
C GLY A 287 -20.00 -0.26 0.83
N THR A 288 -20.89 0.08 1.75
CA THR A 288 -21.83 -0.86 2.39
C THR A 288 -23.24 -0.76 1.83
N ASN A 289 -23.39 -0.18 0.64
CA ASN A 289 -24.64 -0.04 -0.10
C ASN A 289 -24.35 0.00 -1.62
N GLU A 290 -25.38 -0.15 -2.44
CA GLU A 290 -25.21 -0.22 -3.90
C GLU A 290 -24.81 1.11 -4.55
N GLU A 291 -25.22 2.26 -3.98
CA GLU A 291 -24.89 3.57 -4.56
C GLU A 291 -23.38 3.84 -4.49
N ASP A 292 -22.77 3.56 -3.35
CA ASP A 292 -21.32 3.68 -3.14
C ASP A 292 -20.50 2.70 -4.01
N ASN A 293 -21.13 1.63 -4.52
CA ASN A 293 -20.49 0.60 -5.34
C ASN A 293 -20.80 0.74 -6.84
N LYS A 294 -21.69 1.66 -7.23
CA LYS A 294 -22.24 1.77 -8.58
C LYS A 294 -21.19 1.96 -9.67
N HIS A 295 -20.07 2.61 -9.36
CA HIS A 295 -18.94 2.79 -10.28
C HIS A 295 -18.33 1.48 -10.76
N ARG A 296 -18.62 0.35 -10.11
CA ARG A 296 -18.07 -0.94 -10.47
C ARG A 296 -18.82 -1.64 -11.61
N GLY A 297 -19.96 -1.09 -12.03
CA GLY A 297 -20.72 -1.59 -13.18
C GLY A 297 -21.38 -2.96 -12.95
N VAL A 298 -21.54 -3.37 -11.69
CA VAL A 298 -22.17 -4.63 -11.28
C VAL A 298 -23.23 -4.31 -10.23
N GLY A 299 -24.43 -4.86 -10.38
CA GLY A 299 -25.50 -4.73 -9.41
C GLY A 299 -25.42 -5.80 -8.32
N ASN A 300 -25.96 -5.47 -7.14
CA ASN A 300 -25.95 -6.30 -5.93
C ASN A 300 -24.54 -6.63 -5.43
N LEU A 301 -23.61 -5.70 -5.63
CA LEU A 301 -22.20 -5.94 -5.38
C LEU A 301 -21.93 -6.12 -3.89
N PHE A 302 -22.63 -5.41 -3.01
CA PHE A 302 -22.43 -5.52 -1.57
C PHE A 302 -22.78 -6.92 -1.06
N ASP A 303 -23.90 -7.50 -1.50
CA ASP A 303 -24.30 -8.87 -1.16
C ASP A 303 -23.27 -9.91 -1.62
N VAL A 304 -22.70 -9.72 -2.82
CA VAL A 304 -21.60 -10.56 -3.32
C VAL A 304 -20.39 -10.47 -2.39
N LYS A 305 -20.05 -9.27 -1.87
CA LYS A 305 -18.96 -9.11 -0.89
C LYS A 305 -19.24 -9.84 0.40
N LEU A 306 -20.45 -9.72 0.94
CA LEU A 306 -20.85 -10.44 2.16
C LEU A 306 -20.65 -11.95 1.97
N LYS A 307 -21.13 -12.49 0.85
CA LYS A 307 -20.98 -13.92 0.54
C LYS A 307 -19.53 -14.35 0.40
N ALA A 308 -18.71 -13.55 -0.30
CA ALA A 308 -17.27 -13.81 -0.43
C ALA A 308 -16.59 -13.83 0.94
N ILE A 309 -16.87 -12.84 1.80
CA ILE A 309 -16.32 -12.73 3.15
C ILE A 309 -16.64 -13.97 3.97
N GLU A 310 -17.88 -14.44 3.97
CA GLU A 310 -18.29 -15.65 4.70
C GLU A 310 -17.56 -16.90 4.19
N ASN A 311 -17.53 -17.10 2.86
CA ASN A 311 -16.88 -18.27 2.28
C ASN A 311 -15.38 -18.28 2.59
N LEU A 312 -14.69 -17.15 2.41
CA LEU A 312 -13.26 -16.99 2.70
C LEU A 312 -12.95 -17.22 4.18
N ALA A 313 -13.75 -16.63 5.08
CA ALA A 313 -13.58 -16.81 6.52
C ALA A 313 -13.78 -18.27 6.94
N SER A 314 -14.75 -18.97 6.35
CA SER A 314 -15.06 -20.37 6.67
C SER A 314 -13.90 -21.34 6.38
N VAL A 315 -13.02 -21.00 5.44
CA VAL A 315 -11.81 -21.77 5.11
C VAL A 315 -10.53 -21.16 5.72
N GLY A 316 -10.65 -20.09 6.50
CA GLY A 316 -9.52 -19.43 7.16
C GLY A 316 -8.61 -18.65 6.20
N ILE A 317 -9.14 -18.12 5.09
CA ILE A 317 -8.47 -17.11 4.27
C ILE A 317 -8.84 -15.73 4.82
N LYS A 318 -7.83 -14.88 5.04
CA LYS A 318 -8.02 -13.56 5.67
C LYS A 318 -8.49 -12.51 4.68
N VAL A 319 -9.40 -11.63 5.11
CA VAL A 319 -9.92 -10.55 4.27
C VAL A 319 -9.30 -9.20 4.67
N THR A 320 -8.75 -8.50 3.67
CA THR A 320 -8.49 -7.06 3.70
C THR A 320 -9.48 -6.38 2.77
N LEU A 321 -10.27 -5.44 3.29
CA LEU A 321 -11.17 -4.64 2.46
C LEU A 321 -10.35 -3.57 1.74
N VAL A 322 -10.45 -3.52 0.42
CA VAL A 322 -9.75 -2.52 -0.40
C VAL A 322 -10.78 -1.57 -0.98
N THR A 323 -10.71 -0.31 -0.55
CA THR A 323 -11.69 0.72 -0.87
C THR A 323 -11.04 1.76 -1.76
N THR A 324 -11.43 1.80 -3.03
CA THR A 324 -11.10 2.91 -3.91
C THR A 324 -11.99 4.10 -3.56
N ILE A 325 -11.41 5.20 -3.12
CA ILE A 325 -12.17 6.41 -2.77
C ILE A 325 -12.09 7.43 -3.91
N VAL A 326 -13.25 7.82 -4.43
CA VAL A 326 -13.40 8.91 -5.39
C VAL A 326 -14.17 10.03 -4.69
N ASN A 327 -13.57 11.21 -4.60
CA ASN A 327 -14.25 12.35 -4.00
C ASN A 327 -15.54 12.66 -4.78
N SER A 328 -16.58 13.12 -4.08
CA SER A 328 -17.94 13.36 -4.58
C SER A 328 -18.74 12.10 -4.97
N TRP A 329 -18.16 10.90 -4.87
CA TRP A 329 -18.86 9.65 -5.16
C TRP A 329 -19.14 8.85 -3.89
N ASN A 330 -18.11 8.27 -3.28
CA ASN A 330 -18.25 7.33 -2.16
C ASN A 330 -17.53 7.79 -0.89
N ASN A 331 -16.92 8.99 -0.89
CA ASN A 331 -16.17 9.50 0.26
C ASN A 331 -17.06 9.71 1.50
N ASN A 332 -18.36 9.94 1.34
CA ASN A 332 -19.31 10.05 2.45
C ASN A 332 -19.63 8.71 3.14
N GLY A 333 -19.23 7.58 2.53
CA GLY A 333 -19.49 6.22 3.03
C GLY A 333 -18.34 5.57 3.80
N ILE A 334 -17.16 6.20 3.88
CA ILE A 334 -15.94 5.55 4.41
C ILE A 334 -16.06 5.20 5.91
N GLY A 335 -16.79 5.99 6.69
CA GLY A 335 -17.07 5.70 8.10
C GLY A 335 -17.95 4.46 8.27
N SER A 336 -18.87 4.20 7.34
CA SER A 336 -19.69 2.98 7.34
C SER A 336 -18.85 1.73 7.08
N ILE A 337 -17.83 1.83 6.22
CA ILE A 337 -16.86 0.74 6.00
C ILE A 337 -16.08 0.43 7.28
N VAL A 338 -15.65 1.46 8.02
CA VAL A 338 -14.97 1.26 9.31
C VAL A 338 -15.87 0.56 10.32
N LYS A 339 -17.14 0.97 10.44
CA LYS A 339 -18.12 0.32 11.32
C LYS A 339 -18.35 -1.13 10.92
N PHE A 340 -18.55 -1.39 9.62
CA PHE A 340 -18.71 -2.74 9.09
C PHE A 340 -17.51 -3.64 9.42
N ALA A 341 -16.28 -3.16 9.23
CA ALA A 341 -15.10 -3.93 9.56
C ALA A 341 -14.97 -4.20 11.06
N ALA A 342 -15.32 -3.23 11.91
CA ALA A 342 -15.31 -3.40 13.36
C ALA A 342 -16.35 -4.43 13.83
N GLU A 343 -17.53 -4.45 13.22
CA GLU A 343 -18.59 -5.42 13.48
C GLU A 343 -18.24 -6.84 12.98
N ASN A 344 -17.32 -6.96 12.02
CA ASN A 344 -16.90 -8.22 11.40
C ASN A 344 -15.41 -8.54 11.65
N ILE A 345 -14.87 -8.12 12.79
CA ILE A 345 -13.43 -8.24 13.12
C ILE A 345 -12.93 -9.70 13.20
N ASP A 346 -13.83 -10.67 13.34
CA ASP A 346 -13.54 -12.09 13.27
C ASP A 346 -13.20 -12.57 11.84
N LYS A 347 -13.66 -11.82 10.83
CA LYS A 347 -13.52 -12.16 9.39
C LYS A 347 -12.62 -11.17 8.64
N VAL A 348 -12.71 -9.89 8.98
CA VAL A 348 -11.98 -8.78 8.35
C VAL A 348 -10.83 -8.34 9.26
N GLN A 349 -9.62 -8.28 8.70
CA GLN A 349 -8.42 -7.91 9.47
C GLN A 349 -7.97 -6.46 9.27
N THR A 350 -8.16 -5.93 8.07
CA THR A 350 -7.58 -4.65 7.67
C THR A 350 -8.50 -3.96 6.67
N ILE A 351 -8.50 -2.63 6.67
CA ILE A 351 -9.04 -1.80 5.60
C ILE A 351 -7.86 -1.09 4.94
N ALA A 352 -7.76 -1.20 3.62
CA ALA A 352 -6.82 -0.47 2.78
C ALA A 352 -7.59 0.56 1.95
N PHE A 353 -7.66 1.78 2.47
CA PHE A 353 -8.20 2.91 1.71
C PHE A 353 -7.19 3.37 0.66
N GLN A 354 -7.64 3.46 -0.59
CA GLN A 354 -6.84 3.84 -1.74
C GLN A 354 -7.57 4.96 -2.48
N PRO A 355 -7.17 6.23 -2.28
CA PRO A 355 -7.66 7.32 -3.11
C PRO A 355 -7.46 7.02 -4.60
N VAL A 356 -8.41 7.42 -5.44
CA VAL A 356 -8.38 7.16 -6.89
C VAL A 356 -7.08 7.67 -7.53
N SER A 357 -6.51 6.85 -8.40
CA SER A 357 -5.43 7.24 -9.30
C SER A 357 -6.02 7.49 -10.68
N PHE A 358 -5.83 8.69 -11.22
CA PHE A 358 -6.31 9.10 -12.55
C PHE A 358 -5.37 8.55 -13.63
N THR A 359 -5.40 7.23 -13.77
CA THR A 359 -4.53 6.42 -14.64
C THR A 359 -5.34 5.29 -15.25
N GLY A 360 -4.83 4.64 -16.29
CA GLY A 360 -5.58 3.61 -17.00
C GLY A 360 -6.82 4.24 -17.64
N ARG A 361 -8.01 3.73 -17.31
CA ARG A 361 -9.27 4.21 -17.91
C ARG A 361 -9.57 5.69 -17.64
N ASP A 362 -9.05 6.21 -16.52
CA ASP A 362 -9.27 7.59 -16.10
C ASP A 362 -8.16 8.54 -16.56
N GLU A 363 -7.24 8.12 -17.44
CA GLU A 363 -6.10 8.95 -17.82
C GLU A 363 -6.48 10.20 -18.63
N ASP A 364 -7.64 10.19 -19.30
CA ASP A 364 -8.12 11.26 -20.20
C ASP A 364 -9.35 12.02 -19.66
N ILE A 365 -9.64 11.91 -18.36
CA ILE A 365 -10.71 12.72 -17.76
C ILE A 365 -10.37 14.22 -17.83
N SER A 366 -11.40 15.07 -17.80
CA SER A 366 -11.19 16.52 -17.82
C SER A 366 -10.45 17.01 -16.58
N ASP A 367 -9.67 18.08 -16.68
CA ASP A 367 -9.01 18.70 -15.53
C ASP A 367 -10.00 19.13 -14.44
N LYS A 368 -11.20 19.56 -14.86
CA LYS A 368 -12.29 19.91 -13.94
C LYS A 368 -12.70 18.70 -13.09
N ASP A 369 -12.91 17.54 -13.72
CA ASP A 369 -13.31 16.32 -13.02
C ASP A 369 -12.16 15.78 -12.18
N ARG A 370 -10.93 15.80 -12.70
CA ARG A 370 -9.71 15.41 -12.00
C ARG A 370 -9.51 16.19 -10.70
N ILE A 371 -9.74 17.50 -10.73
CA ILE A 371 -9.66 18.36 -9.55
C ILE A 371 -10.81 18.06 -8.58
N ALA A 372 -12.05 17.94 -9.08
CA ALA A 372 -13.21 17.69 -8.24
C ALA A 372 -13.18 16.33 -7.54
N GLN A 373 -12.72 15.30 -8.24
CA GLN A 373 -12.71 13.91 -7.78
C GLN A 373 -11.44 13.54 -7.00
N ARG A 374 -10.41 14.40 -6.99
CA ARG A 374 -9.17 14.17 -6.24
C ARG A 374 -9.50 13.97 -4.76
N TYR A 375 -8.98 12.91 -4.19
CA TYR A 375 -9.04 12.63 -2.77
C TYR A 375 -7.63 12.42 -2.22
N THR A 376 -7.38 12.82 -0.97
CA THR A 376 -6.06 12.69 -0.33
C THR A 376 -6.16 11.94 0.98
N LEU A 377 -5.07 11.30 1.41
CA LEU A 377 -5.01 10.63 2.72
C LEU A 377 -5.26 11.60 3.88
N ALA A 378 -4.79 12.85 3.75
CA ALA A 378 -5.09 13.89 4.73
C ALA A 378 -6.61 14.15 4.82
N GLY A 379 -7.28 14.32 3.68
CA GLY A 379 -8.73 14.46 3.60
C GLY A 379 -9.47 13.29 4.24
N MET A 380 -9.03 12.06 3.94
CA MET A 380 -9.56 10.84 4.55
C MET A 380 -9.56 10.86 6.08
N THR A 381 -8.49 11.36 6.70
CA THR A 381 -8.41 11.39 8.17
C THR A 381 -9.42 12.35 8.78
N HIS A 382 -9.72 13.47 8.13
CA HIS A 382 -10.73 14.43 8.56
C HIS A 382 -12.15 13.90 8.31
N ASP A 383 -12.41 13.32 7.15
CA ASP A 383 -13.69 12.69 6.85
C ASP A 383 -14.01 11.56 7.83
N LEU A 384 -13.02 10.71 8.18
CA LEU A 384 -13.20 9.66 9.18
C LEU A 384 -13.44 10.21 10.58
N LYS A 385 -12.77 11.31 10.95
CA LYS A 385 -13.06 12.00 12.21
C LYS A 385 -14.52 12.40 12.27
N ASP A 386 -15.02 13.07 11.23
CA ASP A 386 -16.38 13.60 11.20
C ASP A 386 -17.42 12.47 11.15
N GLN A 387 -17.23 11.50 10.25
CA GLN A 387 -18.17 10.38 10.05
C GLN A 387 -18.21 9.38 11.22
N LEU A 388 -17.16 9.36 12.06
CA LEU A 388 -17.08 8.53 13.26
C LEU A 388 -17.26 9.33 14.55
N GLY A 389 -17.76 10.57 14.49
CA GLY A 389 -18.11 11.35 15.68
C GLY A 389 -16.91 11.74 16.56
N GLY A 390 -15.76 12.01 15.95
CA GLY A 390 -14.54 12.46 16.64
C GLY A 390 -13.71 11.36 17.30
N VAL A 391 -14.03 10.09 17.06
CA VAL A 391 -13.30 8.96 17.67
C VAL A 391 -11.84 8.91 17.20
N LEU A 392 -11.60 9.16 15.90
CA LEU A 392 -10.27 9.21 15.30
C LEU A 392 -9.82 10.67 15.13
N GLU A 393 -8.60 10.97 15.58
CA GLU A 393 -8.02 12.31 15.50
C GLU A 393 -6.81 12.31 14.54
N PRO A 394 -6.84 13.10 13.44
CA PRO A 394 -5.79 13.16 12.42
C PRO A 394 -4.37 13.28 12.98
N MET A 395 -4.16 14.17 13.95
CA MET A 395 -2.83 14.46 14.51
C MET A 395 -2.40 13.51 15.63
N ARG A 396 -3.24 12.56 16.03
CA ARG A 396 -2.97 11.64 17.15
C ARG A 396 -2.84 10.20 16.70
N ASP A 397 -3.81 9.71 15.93
CA ASP A 397 -4.03 8.27 15.76
C ASP A 397 -3.37 7.67 14.51
N TRP A 398 -2.89 8.52 13.62
CA TRP A 398 -2.32 8.10 12.34
C TRP A 398 -0.80 8.07 12.42
N PHE A 399 -0.17 7.13 11.73
CA PHE A 399 1.29 7.02 11.64
C PHE A 399 1.65 6.35 10.31
N PRO A 400 2.83 6.61 9.74
CA PRO A 400 3.23 5.98 8.49
C PRO A 400 3.38 4.48 8.68
N LEU A 401 3.05 3.69 7.65
CA LEU A 401 3.20 2.24 7.66
C LEU A 401 4.65 1.81 7.98
N SER A 402 5.64 2.63 7.59
CA SER A 402 7.05 2.39 7.92
C SER A 402 7.35 2.38 9.42
N SER A 403 6.46 2.91 10.28
CA SER A 403 6.61 2.83 11.74
C SER A 403 6.65 1.38 12.24
N TYR A 404 6.03 0.44 11.52
CA TYR A 404 6.10 -0.98 11.87
C TYR A 404 7.52 -1.56 11.77
N SER A 405 8.43 -0.90 11.06
CA SER A 405 9.82 -1.34 10.95
C SER A 405 10.60 -1.30 12.27
N ALA A 406 10.11 -0.53 13.26
CA ALA A 406 10.64 -0.59 14.62
C ALA A 406 10.45 -1.99 15.23
N PHE A 407 9.25 -2.56 15.06
CA PHE A 407 8.95 -3.90 15.56
C PHE A 407 9.67 -4.99 14.77
N THR A 408 9.78 -4.84 13.45
CA THR A 408 10.54 -5.82 12.64
C THR A 408 12.01 -5.80 13.01
N SER A 409 12.60 -4.63 13.28
CA SER A 409 14.01 -4.53 13.72
C SER A 409 14.25 -5.24 15.06
N VAL A 410 13.30 -5.15 16.00
CA VAL A 410 13.37 -5.91 17.26
C VAL A 410 13.24 -7.41 17.00
N MET A 411 12.31 -7.82 16.13
CA MET A 411 12.14 -9.23 15.77
C MET A 411 13.39 -9.80 15.09
N ASP A 412 14.07 -9.05 14.22
CA ASP A 412 15.32 -9.47 13.60
C ASP A 412 16.40 -9.78 14.64
N MET A 413 16.52 -8.91 15.66
CA MET A 413 17.48 -9.10 16.75
C MET A 413 17.14 -10.34 17.59
N LEU A 414 15.85 -10.61 17.83
CA LEU A 414 15.39 -11.74 18.63
C LEU A 414 15.48 -13.08 17.89
N GLN A 415 15.23 -13.10 16.58
CA GLN A 415 15.31 -14.32 15.77
C GLN A 415 16.76 -14.74 15.49
N GLY A 416 17.70 -13.79 15.56
CA GLY A 416 19.12 -14.05 15.40
C GLY A 416 19.58 -14.14 13.94
N ALA A 417 20.89 -14.34 13.76
CA ALA A 417 21.53 -14.23 12.45
C ALA A 417 21.14 -15.34 11.45
N ASP A 418 20.69 -16.49 11.95
CA ASP A 418 20.38 -17.68 11.14
C ASP A 418 18.95 -17.68 10.60
N ALA A 419 18.16 -16.64 10.88
CA ALA A 419 16.83 -16.49 10.31
C ALA A 419 16.92 -16.52 8.77
N PRO A 420 16.06 -17.30 8.07
CA PRO A 420 16.09 -17.41 6.61
C PRO A 420 15.54 -16.17 5.91
N TRP A 421 14.75 -15.38 6.64
CA TRP A 421 14.08 -14.18 6.18
C TRP A 421 14.06 -13.14 7.30
N GLY A 422 14.05 -11.86 6.94
CA GLY A 422 13.75 -10.76 7.85
C GLY A 422 12.35 -10.22 7.70
#